data_AF-A0A1R1YT12-F1
#
_entry.id   AF-A0A1R1YT12-F1
#
_cell.length_a   1.000
_cell.length_b   1.000
_cell.length_c   1.000
_cell.angle_alpha   90.00
_cell.angle_beta   90.00
_cell.angle_gamma   90.00
#
_symmetry.space_group_name_H-M   'P 1'
#
loop_
_entity.id
_entity.type
_entity.pdbx_description
1 polymer ?
#
loop_
_entity_poly.entity_id
_entity_poly.type
_entity_poly.pdbx_seq_one_letter_code
_entity_poly.pdbx_strand_id
1 'polypeptide(L)'
;MSPFIIKDNPLDINHDISWDEVRMVLMSLVLHKAPGGDRLEVGWYKVLFNDYDVYCPESPMAKALLNLLQTIWRSGKIPKIWNITEIVTIPKKGDPQ
;
A
#
# COMPACT_ATOMS: atom_id res chain seq x y z
N MET A 1 -1.74 6.42 -42.89
CA MET A 1 -0.98 6.13 -41.66
C MET A 1 -1.96 6.29 -40.50
N SER A 2 -2.45 5.18 -39.95
CA SER A 2 -3.28 5.19 -38.74
C SER A 2 -2.34 5.16 -37.53
N PRO A 3 -2.56 5.99 -36.49
CA PRO A 3 -1.75 5.94 -35.28
C PRO A 3 -1.99 4.59 -34.59
N PHE A 4 -0.92 3.83 -34.36
CA PHE A 4 -0.93 2.66 -33.50
C PHE A 4 -1.38 3.10 -32.10
N ILE A 5 -2.65 2.84 -31.77
CA ILE A 5 -3.12 2.88 -30.39
C ILE A 5 -2.43 1.71 -29.69
N ILE A 6 -1.41 2.01 -28.88
CA ILE A 6 -0.92 1.06 -27.88
C ILE A 6 -2.12 0.81 -26.96
N LYS A 7 -2.74 -0.37 -27.07
CA LYS A 7 -3.68 -0.81 -26.05
C LYS A 7 -2.86 -0.97 -24.77
N ASP A 8 -3.16 -0.15 -23.76
CA ASP A 8 -2.63 -0.36 -22.41
C ASP A 8 -2.84 -1.82 -22.05
N ASN A 9 -1.73 -2.54 -21.87
CA ASN A 9 -1.77 -3.93 -21.47
C ASN A 9 -2.00 -3.91 -19.94
N PRO A 10 -3.16 -4.36 -19.45
CA PRO A 10 -3.44 -4.35 -18.00
C PRO A 10 -2.51 -5.29 -17.21
N LEU A 11 -1.68 -6.09 -17.90
CA LEU A 11 -0.69 -6.99 -17.33
C LEU A 11 0.76 -6.50 -17.50
N ASP A 12 0.99 -5.27 -17.98
CA ASP A 12 2.35 -4.73 -18.05
C ASP A 12 2.83 -4.30 -16.66
N ILE A 13 3.72 -5.13 -16.11
CA ILE A 13 4.33 -4.98 -14.79
C ILE A 13 5.17 -3.71 -14.63
N ASN A 14 5.47 -2.99 -15.72
CA ASN A 14 6.25 -1.76 -15.68
C ASN A 14 5.39 -0.49 -15.64
N HIS A 15 4.06 -0.62 -15.73
CA HIS A 15 3.18 0.53 -15.53
C HIS A 15 3.30 1.08 -14.11
N ASP A 16 2.85 2.33 -13.95
CA ASP A 16 2.73 2.92 -12.63
C ASP A 16 1.70 2.18 -11.80
N ILE A 17 1.99 2.10 -10.49
CA ILE A 17 1.05 1.60 -9.50
C ILE A 17 -0.28 2.37 -9.62
N SER A 18 -1.35 1.63 -9.87
CA SER A 18 -2.71 2.16 -10.00
C SER A 18 -3.39 2.29 -8.64
N TRP A 19 -4.42 3.14 -8.57
CA TRP A 19 -5.23 3.22 -7.35
C TRP A 19 -5.96 1.91 -7.03
N ASP A 20 -6.40 1.17 -8.06
CA ASP A 20 -7.08 -0.11 -7.86
C ASP A 20 -6.18 -1.14 -7.18
N GLU A 21 -4.91 -1.22 -7.56
CA GLU A 21 -3.93 -2.09 -6.88
C GLU A 21 -3.76 -1.70 -5.41
N VAL A 22 -3.57 -0.40 -5.15
CA VAL A 22 -3.43 0.11 -3.76
C VAL A 22 -4.67 -0.20 -2.95
N ARG A 23 -5.86 0.08 -3.50
CA ARG A 23 -7.15 -0.17 -2.87
C ARG A 23 -7.34 -1.65 -2.55
N MET A 24 -7.08 -2.55 -3.50
CA MET A 24 -7.21 -3.99 -3.27
C MET A 24 -6.31 -4.46 -2.13
N VAL A 25 -5.06 -3.99 -2.08
CA VAL A 25 -4.14 -4.31 -0.99
C VAL A 25 -4.67 -3.78 0.34
N LEU A 26 -5.08 -2.51 0.41
CA LEU A 26 -5.62 -1.91 1.63
C LEU A 26 -6.87 -2.62 2.15
N MET A 27 -7.77 -3.06 1.25
CA MET A 27 -8.97 -3.81 1.64
C MET A 27 -8.66 -5.25 2.10
N SER A 28 -7.53 -5.81 1.68
CA SER A 28 -7.08 -7.15 2.10
C SER A 28 -6.38 -7.17 3.47
N LEU A 29 -6.07 -6.00 4.06
CA LEU A 29 -5.36 -5.92 5.33
C LEU A 29 -6.18 -6.49 6.49
N VAL A 30 -5.54 -7.34 7.30
CA VAL A 30 -6.18 -7.94 8.48
C VAL A 30 -6.22 -6.92 9.61
N LEU A 31 -7.41 -6.66 10.13
CA LEU A 31 -7.62 -5.80 11.29
C LEU A 31 -7.00 -6.39 12.57
N HIS A 32 -6.73 -5.53 13.55
CA HIS A 32 -6.24 -5.91 14.89
C HIS A 32 -4.86 -6.61 14.90
N LYS A 33 -4.07 -6.40 13.85
CA LYS A 33 -2.63 -6.71 13.89
C LYS A 33 -1.89 -5.61 14.62
N ALA A 34 -0.83 -6.01 15.32
CA ALA A 34 0.06 -5.05 15.97
C ALA A 34 0.65 -4.10 14.91
N PRO A 35 0.73 -2.79 15.21
CA PRO A 35 1.36 -1.85 14.30
C PRO A 35 2.87 -2.13 14.21
N GLY A 36 3.49 -1.69 13.12
CA GLY A 36 4.95 -1.73 12.98
C GLY A 36 5.63 -0.62 13.79
N GLY A 37 6.92 -0.41 13.53
CA GLY A 37 7.70 0.65 14.19
C GLY A 37 7.17 2.08 14.00
N ASP A 38 6.29 2.30 13.01
CA ASP A 38 5.58 3.56 12.76
C ASP A 38 4.37 3.79 13.68
N ARG A 39 3.95 2.77 14.42
CA ARG A 39 2.79 2.78 15.33
C ARG A 39 1.45 3.03 14.64
N LEU A 40 1.38 2.89 13.32
CA LEU A 40 0.15 3.08 12.57
C LEU A 40 -0.60 1.75 12.44
N GLU A 41 -1.73 1.64 13.14
CA GLU A 41 -2.60 0.48 13.01
C GLU A 41 -3.37 0.49 11.68
N VAL A 42 -3.78 -0.70 11.21
CA VAL A 42 -4.52 -0.87 9.95
C VAL A 42 -5.80 0.00 9.90
N GLY A 43 -6.42 0.27 11.04
CA GLY A 43 -7.61 1.12 11.13
C GLY A 43 -7.43 2.54 10.58
N TRP A 44 -6.20 3.08 10.61
CA TRP A 44 -5.89 4.41 10.08
C TRP A 44 -6.08 4.52 8.57
N TYR A 45 -5.91 3.42 7.83
CA TYR A 45 -6.10 3.40 6.39
C TYR A 45 -7.56 3.60 5.97
N LYS A 46 -8.53 3.50 6.91
CA LYS A 46 -9.92 3.87 6.63
C LYS A 46 -10.07 5.34 6.25
N VAL A 47 -9.21 6.22 6.77
CA VAL A 47 -9.21 7.67 6.50
C VAL A 47 -8.85 7.98 5.03
N LEU A 48 -8.26 7.03 4.31
CA LEU A 48 -7.96 7.19 2.89
C LEU A 48 -9.22 7.21 2.02
N PHE A 49 -10.25 6.47 2.42
CA PHE A 49 -11.44 6.31 1.61
C PHE A 49 -12.40 7.48 1.85
N ASN A 50 -12.90 8.06 0.75
CA ASN A 50 -14.00 8.99 0.81
C ASN A 50 -15.31 8.18 0.90
N ASP A 51 -16.25 8.61 1.75
CA ASP A 51 -17.55 7.94 1.93
C ASP A 51 -18.36 7.88 0.62
N TYR A 52 -18.06 8.77 -0.33
CA TYR A 52 -18.79 8.92 -1.59
C TYR A 52 -18.19 8.17 -2.77
N ASP A 53 -16.86 7.99 -2.80
CA ASP A 53 -16.20 7.30 -3.91
C ASP A 53 -14.91 6.61 -3.44
N VAL A 54 -14.99 5.29 -3.36
CA VAL A 54 -13.89 4.40 -2.98
C VAL A 54 -13.01 4.06 -4.19
N TYR A 55 -13.52 4.22 -5.42
CA TYR A 55 -12.83 3.91 -6.67
C TYR A 55 -11.94 5.05 -7.15
N CYS A 56 -12.08 6.25 -6.57
CA CYS A 56 -11.24 7.39 -6.88
C CYS A 56 -10.46 7.85 -5.63
N PRO A 57 -9.13 8.09 -5.72
CA PRO A 57 -8.34 8.63 -4.62
C PRO A 57 -8.60 10.13 -4.46
N GLU A 58 -9.83 10.54 -4.15
CA GLU A 58 -10.16 11.98 -4.09
C GLU A 58 -9.66 12.65 -2.82
N SER A 59 -9.60 11.90 -1.71
CA SER A 59 -9.15 12.41 -0.43
C SER A 59 -7.68 12.87 -0.52
N PRO A 60 -7.29 13.98 0.15
CA PRO A 60 -5.90 14.43 0.16
C PRO A 60 -4.92 13.34 0.62
N MET A 61 -5.34 12.49 1.55
CA MET A 61 -4.54 11.37 2.06
C MET A 61 -4.37 10.27 1.02
N ALA A 62 -5.42 9.91 0.27
CA ALA A 62 -5.32 8.92 -0.81
C ALA A 62 -4.41 9.41 -1.94
N LYS A 63 -4.52 10.68 -2.33
CA LYS A 63 -3.62 11.31 -3.31
C LYS A 63 -2.17 11.29 -2.83
N ALA A 64 -1.94 11.64 -1.56
CA ALA A 64 -0.61 11.65 -0.98
C ALA A 64 0.00 10.24 -0.95
N LEU A 65 -0.75 9.23 -0.54
CA LEU A 65 -0.29 7.85 -0.51
C LEU A 65 0.02 7.31 -1.92
N LEU A 66 -0.88 7.50 -2.89
CA LEU A 66 -0.66 7.04 -4.26
C LEU A 66 0.57 7.72 -4.87
N ASN A 67 0.70 9.04 -4.70
CA ASN A 67 1.86 9.79 -5.18
C ASN A 67 3.17 9.31 -4.53
N LEU A 68 3.14 9.01 -3.22
CA LEU A 68 4.31 8.48 -2.51
C LEU A 68 4.73 7.13 -3.10
N LEU A 69 3.79 6.19 -3.26
CA LEU A 69 4.04 4.86 -3.80
C LEU A 69 4.57 4.92 -5.24
N GLN A 70 3.93 5.72 -6.10
CA GLN A 70 4.39 5.93 -7.47
C GLN A 70 5.77 6.59 -7.53
N THR A 71 6.07 7.51 -6.61
CA THR A 71 7.40 8.13 -6.54
C THR A 71 8.47 7.10 -6.17
N ILE A 72 8.20 6.25 -5.18
CA ILE A 72 9.11 5.16 -4.79
C ILE A 72 9.31 4.21 -5.98
N TRP A 73 8.22 3.78 -6.64
CA TRP A 73 8.23 2.91 -7.81
C TRP A 73 9.08 3.49 -8.96
N ARG A 74 8.75 4.69 -9.44
CA ARG A 74 9.44 5.36 -10.56
C ARG A 74 10.90 5.66 -10.26
N SER A 75 11.23 5.94 -9.00
CA SER A 75 12.61 6.21 -8.60
C SER A 75 13.49 4.97 -8.59
N GLY A 76 12.89 3.77 -8.51
CA GLY A 76 13.60 2.50 -8.28
C GLY A 76 14.36 2.45 -6.94
N LYS A 77 14.11 3.39 -6.03
CA LYS A 77 14.84 3.54 -4.76
C LYS A 77 13.95 3.15 -3.59
N ILE A 78 14.12 1.92 -3.12
CA ILE A 78 13.46 1.45 -1.91
C ILE A 78 14.08 2.11 -0.67
N PRO A 79 13.30 2.71 0.23
CA PRO A 79 13.81 3.30 1.46
C PRO A 79 14.59 2.28 2.31
N LYS A 80 15.80 2.63 2.76
CA LYS A 80 16.64 1.71 3.57
C LYS A 80 15.95 1.23 4.85
N ILE A 81 15.07 2.06 5.44
CA ILE A 81 14.28 1.72 6.62
C ILE A 81 13.37 0.51 6.39
N TRP A 82 12.97 0.22 5.15
CA TRP A 82 12.17 -0.97 4.82
C TRP A 82 12.97 -2.27 4.89
N ASN A 83 14.31 -2.21 4.98
CA ASN A 83 15.17 -3.38 5.22
C ASN A 83 15.30 -3.73 6.70
N ILE A 84 14.60 -3.03 7.60
CA ILE A 84 14.63 -3.26 9.04
C ILE A 84 13.40 -4.10 9.41
N THR A 85 13.63 -5.16 10.19
CA THR A 85 12.56 -6.01 10.74
C THR A 85 12.55 -5.92 12.25
N GLU A 86 11.37 -5.78 12.85
CA GLU A 86 11.19 -5.80 14.30
C GLU A 86 10.97 -7.23 14.76
N ILE A 87 11.90 -7.76 15.56
CA ILE A 87 11.81 -9.11 16.10
C ILE A 87 11.15 -9.02 17.48
N VAL A 88 9.95 -9.58 17.58
CA VAL A 88 9.23 -9.70 18.85
C VAL A 88 9.11 -11.17 19.24
N THR A 89 9.60 -11.51 20.43
CA THR A 89 9.40 -12.84 21.01
C THR A 89 7.98 -12.94 21.55
N ILE A 90 7.18 -13.86 21.00
CA ILE A 90 5.84 -14.18 21.50
C ILE A 90 5.91 -15.55 22.18
N PRO A 91 5.87 -15.61 23.53
CA PRO A 91 5.86 -16.88 24.24
C PRO A 91 4.65 -17.71 23.84
N LYS A 92 4.85 -19.01 23.61
CA LYS A 92 3.76 -19.94 23.36
C LYS A 92 3.27 -20.52 24.68
N LYS A 93 2.01 -20.95 24.68
CA LYS A 93 1.43 -21.64 25.83
C LYS A 93 2.23 -22.93 26.10
N GLY A 94 2.85 -23.02 27.27
CA GLY A 94 3.65 -24.17 27.70
C GLY A 94 5.16 -23.93 27.69
N ASP A 95 5.64 -22.79 27.20
CA ASP A 95 7.05 -22.41 27.34
C ASP A 95 7.36 -22.14 28.83
N PRO A 96 8.52 -22.58 29.36
CA PRO A 96 8.96 -22.22 30.71
C PRO A 96 9.13 -20.70 30.81
N GLN A 97 8.63 -20.10 31.90
CA GLN A 97 8.89 -18.68 32.20
C GLN A 97 10.32 -18.45 32.68
#